data_AF-A0A847E6Y6-F1
#
_entry.id   AF-A0A847E6Y6-F1
#
_cell.length_a   1.000
_cell.length_b   1.000
_cell.length_c   1.000
_cell.angle_alpha   90.00
_cell.angle_beta   90.00
_cell.angle_gamma   90.00
#
_symmetry.space_group_name_H-M   'P 1'
#
loop_
_entity.id
_entity.type
_entity.pdbx_description
1 polymer ?
#
loop_
_entity_poly.entity_id
_entity_poly.type
_entity_poly.pdbx_seq_one_letter_code
_entity_poly.pdbx_strand_id
1 'polypeptide(L)'
;MWEYTDKVKEHFLNPRNVGEIENPDGVAEVGSLACGDALKLTFKLDENKRIKDAKFKTFGCASAIASSSALTEIIKGMTVDEALKVSNQDIAQYLGGLPDEKMHCSVLGKQALEKAVENYRGAPAMEDGAKIICECFGVTDREIERAIRENNLATLEDVTNYTKAGGGCGGCHDAIAQIIERVKAEPKADTKPRLTNLQKIRMIEETIDREIRPSLRQD
;
A
#
# COMPACT_ATOMS: atom_id res chain seq x y z
N MET A 1 24.34 11.74 -8.15
CA MET A 1 24.36 11.15 -6.79
C MET A 1 23.08 11.60 -6.14
N TRP A 2 22.20 10.68 -5.70
CA TRP A 2 20.93 11.08 -5.09
C TRP A 2 21.19 11.77 -3.75
N GLU A 3 20.51 12.89 -3.51
CA GLU A 3 20.57 13.62 -2.25
C GLU A 3 19.60 12.96 -1.26
N TYR A 4 20.14 12.22 -0.29
CA TYR A 4 19.34 11.67 0.81
C TYR A 4 19.30 12.63 1.98
N THR A 5 18.14 12.73 2.61
CA THR A 5 17.98 13.45 3.87
C THR A 5 18.81 12.80 4.98
N ASP A 6 19.14 13.56 6.01
CA ASP A 6 19.85 13.03 7.17
C ASP A 6 19.02 11.95 7.89
N LYS A 7 17.69 12.04 7.83
CA LYS A 7 16.81 11.03 8.40
C LYS A 7 16.84 9.72 7.60
N VAL A 8 16.91 9.77 6.27
CA VAL A 8 17.14 8.56 5.45
C VAL A 8 18.48 7.92 5.80
N LYS A 9 19.56 8.71 5.87
CA LYS A 9 20.89 8.21 6.24
C LYS A 9 20.87 7.55 7.62
N GLU A 10 20.20 8.18 8.58
CA GLU A 10 20.11 7.68 9.94
C GLU A 10 19.30 6.38 10.03
N HIS A 11 18.17 6.27 9.32
CA HIS A 11 17.39 5.02 9.24
C HIS A 11 18.09 3.91 8.47
N PHE A 12 19.01 4.25 7.56
CA PHE A 12 19.86 3.28 6.87
C PHE A 12 21.02 2.80 7.74
N LEU A 13 21.74 3.71 8.42
CA LEU A 13 22.91 3.38 9.23
C LEU A 13 22.52 2.70 10.56
N ASN A 14 21.43 3.15 11.18
CA ASN A 14 20.94 2.67 12.47
C ASN A 14 19.48 2.19 12.37
N PRO A 15 19.15 1.19 11.54
CA PRO A 15 17.76 0.79 11.31
C PRO A 15 17.07 0.32 12.60
N ARG A 16 15.81 0.73 12.77
CA ARG A 16 14.98 0.43 13.95
C ARG A 16 14.20 -0.85 13.70
N ASN A 17 14.12 -1.72 14.69
CA ASN A 17 13.27 -2.93 14.66
C ASN A 17 13.63 -3.95 13.59
N VAL A 18 14.92 -4.05 13.29
CA VAL A 18 15.43 -5.15 12.48
C VAL A 18 15.21 -6.48 13.22
N GLY A 19 14.72 -7.47 12.50
CA GLY A 19 14.54 -8.83 12.99
C GLY A 19 13.19 -9.42 12.61
N GLU A 20 12.79 -10.43 13.35
CA GLU A 20 11.56 -11.16 13.14
C GLU A 20 10.91 -11.43 14.49
N ILE A 21 9.59 -11.39 14.55
CA ILE A 21 8.84 -11.71 15.75
C ILE A 21 8.49 -13.19 15.73
N GLU A 22 8.75 -13.90 16.83
CA GLU A 22 8.30 -15.28 16.99
C GLU A 22 6.77 -15.33 17.19
N ASN A 23 6.11 -16.21 16.42
CA ASN A 23 4.65 -16.34 16.39
C ASN A 23 3.95 -14.97 16.23
N PRO A 24 4.16 -14.30 15.07
CA PRO A 24 3.55 -13.01 14.79
C PRO A 24 2.05 -13.18 14.51
N ASP A 25 1.26 -12.14 14.80
CA ASP A 25 -0.17 -12.12 14.43
C ASP A 25 -0.33 -11.83 12.93
N GLY A 26 0.53 -10.98 12.37
CA GLY A 26 0.58 -10.71 10.94
C GLY A 26 1.99 -10.84 10.40
N VAL A 27 2.11 -11.48 9.24
CA VAL A 27 3.38 -11.68 8.54
C VAL A 27 3.14 -11.57 7.04
N ALA A 28 4.03 -10.91 6.33
CA ALA A 28 4.07 -10.97 4.86
C ALA A 28 5.49 -10.81 4.33
N GLU A 29 5.69 -11.40 3.16
CA GLU A 29 6.90 -11.24 2.36
C GLU A 29 6.50 -10.66 0.99
N VAL A 30 7.16 -9.58 0.59
CA VAL A 30 6.94 -8.88 -0.68
C VAL A 30 8.25 -8.62 -1.39
N GLY A 31 8.19 -8.45 -2.71
CA GLY A 31 9.37 -8.33 -3.55
C GLY A 31 10.07 -9.67 -3.79
N SER A 32 11.24 -9.62 -4.42
CA SER A 32 12.04 -10.80 -4.72
C SER A 32 13.51 -10.43 -4.87
N LEU A 33 14.39 -11.40 -4.66
CA LEU A 33 15.82 -11.21 -4.94
C LEU A 33 16.08 -10.90 -6.42
N ALA A 34 15.22 -11.40 -7.32
CA ALA A 34 15.32 -11.14 -8.76
C ALA A 34 15.08 -9.66 -9.12
N CYS A 35 14.17 -8.98 -8.42
CA CYS A 35 13.89 -7.55 -8.63
C CYS A 35 14.77 -6.62 -7.77
N GLY A 36 15.69 -7.19 -6.98
CA GLY A 36 16.70 -6.48 -6.21
C GLY A 36 16.24 -5.87 -4.88
N ASP A 37 14.95 -5.95 -4.55
CA ASP A 37 14.43 -5.56 -3.22
C ASP A 37 13.41 -6.61 -2.74
N ALA A 38 13.54 -7.04 -1.48
CA ALA A 38 12.63 -7.96 -0.80
C ALA A 38 12.44 -7.51 0.65
N LEU A 39 11.22 -7.61 1.16
CA LEU A 39 10.85 -7.18 2.50
C LEU A 39 9.94 -8.22 3.16
N LYS A 40 10.36 -8.70 4.32
CA LYS A 40 9.54 -9.42 5.28
C LYS A 40 9.14 -8.48 6.40
N LEU A 41 7.84 -8.30 6.60
CA LEU A 41 7.28 -7.54 7.71
C LEU A 41 6.53 -8.50 8.65
N THR A 42 6.78 -8.36 9.95
CA THR A 42 6.08 -9.10 11.00
C THR A 42 5.58 -8.14 12.07
N PHE A 43 4.36 -8.33 12.56
CA PHE A 43 3.84 -7.56 13.68
C PHE A 43 3.10 -8.44 14.69
N LYS A 44 2.99 -7.93 15.92
CA LYS A 44 2.28 -8.54 17.03
C LYS A 44 1.35 -7.54 17.70
N LEU A 45 0.16 -7.98 18.04
CA LEU A 45 -0.88 -7.17 18.65
C LEU A 45 -0.84 -7.31 20.19
N ASP A 46 -1.30 -6.28 20.87
CA ASP A 46 -1.63 -6.33 22.29
C ASP A 46 -3.09 -6.77 22.53
N GLU A 47 -3.48 -6.81 23.80
CA GLU A 47 -4.83 -7.14 24.25
C GLU A 47 -5.90 -6.18 23.70
N ASN A 48 -5.51 -4.94 23.34
CA ASN A 48 -6.37 -3.91 22.77
C ASN A 48 -6.38 -3.91 21.23
N LYS A 49 -5.82 -4.94 20.59
CA LYS A 49 -5.67 -5.05 19.13
C LYS A 49 -4.87 -3.91 18.49
N ARG A 50 -3.88 -3.37 19.23
CA ARG A 50 -2.89 -2.40 18.73
C ARG A 50 -1.57 -3.10 18.44
N ILE A 51 -0.83 -2.60 17.45
CA ILE A 51 0.49 -3.12 17.07
C ILE A 51 1.47 -2.82 18.21
N LYS A 52 1.75 -3.84 19.02
CA LYS A 52 2.68 -3.78 20.15
C LYS A 52 4.13 -3.78 19.69
N ASP A 53 4.43 -4.65 18.74
CA ASP A 53 5.77 -4.76 18.15
C ASP A 53 5.63 -4.99 16.64
N ALA A 54 6.56 -4.42 15.88
CA ALA A 54 6.65 -4.57 14.44
C ALA A 54 8.14 -4.67 14.08
N LYS A 55 8.51 -5.73 13.39
CA LYS A 55 9.89 -5.98 12.96
C LYS A 55 9.95 -6.30 11.48
N PHE A 56 11.09 -5.98 10.89
CA PHE A 56 11.34 -6.26 9.48
C PHE A 56 12.67 -6.94 9.23
N LYS A 57 12.71 -7.72 8.15
CA LYS A 57 13.94 -8.13 7.46
C LYS A 57 13.82 -7.69 6.02
N THR A 58 14.83 -6.99 5.51
CA THR A 58 14.83 -6.57 4.11
C THR A 58 16.18 -6.82 3.48
N PHE A 59 16.14 -7.18 2.20
CA PHE A 59 17.27 -7.14 1.31
C PHE A 59 16.96 -6.07 0.27
N GLY A 60 17.84 -5.10 0.07
CA GLY A 60 17.56 -4.03 -0.87
C GLY A 60 18.50 -2.85 -0.73
N CYS A 61 18.18 -1.78 -1.45
CA CYS A 61 18.93 -0.54 -1.40
C CYS A 61 18.75 0.23 -0.08
N ALA A 62 19.56 1.27 0.14
CA ALA A 62 19.49 2.11 1.34
C ALA A 62 18.09 2.68 1.60
N SER A 63 17.38 3.08 0.54
CA SER A 63 15.99 3.57 0.62
C SER A 63 15.00 2.49 1.07
N ALA A 64 15.20 1.22 0.69
CA ALA A 64 14.34 0.11 1.12
C ALA A 64 14.50 -0.17 2.62
N ILE A 65 15.74 -0.19 3.11
CA ILE A 65 16.06 -0.32 4.54
C ILE A 65 15.47 0.84 5.34
N ALA A 66 15.70 2.08 4.87
CA ALA A 66 15.20 3.26 5.55
C ALA A 66 13.66 3.31 5.57
N SER A 67 13.00 2.98 4.45
CA SER A 67 11.53 2.95 4.35
C SER A 67 10.92 1.88 5.25
N SER A 68 11.54 0.70 5.32
CA SER A 68 11.08 -0.40 6.18
C SER A 68 11.24 -0.06 7.66
N SER A 69 12.37 0.57 8.02
CA SER A 69 12.60 1.05 9.39
C SER A 69 11.66 2.19 9.78
N ALA A 70 11.35 3.11 8.86
CA ALA A 70 10.39 4.17 9.11
C ALA A 70 8.99 3.60 9.31
N LEU A 71 8.56 2.68 8.44
CA LEU A 71 7.25 2.04 8.52
C LEU A 71 7.02 1.38 9.89
N THR A 72 7.97 0.58 10.38
CA THR A 72 7.82 -0.11 11.68
C THR A 72 7.69 0.86 12.85
N GLU A 73 8.30 2.03 12.77
CA GLU A 73 8.16 3.07 13.81
C GLU A 73 6.82 3.81 13.70
N ILE A 74 6.33 4.06 12.49
CA ILE A 74 5.03 4.73 12.26
C ILE A 74 3.88 3.86 12.78
N ILE A 75 3.87 2.56 12.48
CA ILE A 75 2.69 1.71 12.74
C ILE A 75 2.59 1.23 14.20
N LYS A 76 3.64 1.35 15.00
CA LYS A 76 3.60 0.92 16.41
C LYS A 76 2.60 1.76 17.21
N GLY A 77 1.83 1.08 18.05
CA GLY A 77 0.76 1.66 18.85
C GLY A 77 -0.53 1.92 18.07
N MET A 78 -0.52 1.83 16.74
CA MET A 78 -1.71 1.95 15.91
C MET A 78 -2.53 0.65 15.94
N THR A 79 -3.84 0.77 15.74
CA THR A 79 -4.67 -0.37 15.38
C THR A 79 -4.38 -0.80 13.94
N VAL A 80 -4.74 -2.03 13.59
CA VAL A 80 -4.60 -2.56 12.22
C VAL A 80 -5.30 -1.68 11.18
N ASP A 81 -6.49 -1.14 11.51
CA ASP A 81 -7.24 -0.25 10.62
C ASP A 81 -6.63 1.14 10.46
N GLU A 82 -5.92 1.63 11.48
CA GLU A 82 -5.15 2.88 11.40
C GLU A 82 -3.88 2.67 10.58
N ALA A 83 -3.16 1.56 10.81
CA ALA A 83 -1.95 1.21 10.08
C ALA A 83 -2.23 1.07 8.57
N LEU A 84 -3.36 0.47 8.17
CA LEU A 84 -3.75 0.37 6.75
C LEU A 84 -3.98 1.72 6.05
N LYS A 85 -4.15 2.82 6.80
CA LYS A 85 -4.29 4.16 6.21
C LYS A 85 -2.94 4.81 5.92
N VAL A 86 -1.84 4.25 6.44
CA VAL A 86 -0.49 4.76 6.19
C VAL A 86 -0.17 4.55 4.72
N SER A 87 0.03 5.66 4.01
CA SER A 87 0.40 5.67 2.61
C SER A 87 1.91 5.59 2.43
N ASN A 88 2.36 5.29 1.20
CA ASN A 88 3.76 5.36 0.84
C ASN A 88 4.31 6.80 0.98
N GLN A 89 3.46 7.81 0.74
CA GLN A 89 3.79 9.21 0.96
C GLN A 89 4.04 9.52 2.43
N ASP A 90 3.27 8.94 3.36
CA ASP A 90 3.50 9.12 4.80
C ASP A 90 4.87 8.56 5.22
N ILE A 91 5.28 7.42 4.65
CA ILE A 91 6.61 6.83 4.89
C ILE A 91 7.71 7.75 4.33
N ALA A 92 7.57 8.22 3.10
CA ALA A 92 8.52 9.13 2.48
C ALA A 92 8.61 10.45 3.26
N GLN A 93 7.47 11.03 3.64
CA GLN A 93 7.38 12.26 4.43
C GLN A 93 7.98 12.08 5.83
N TYR A 94 7.77 10.92 6.46
CA TYR A 94 8.41 10.59 7.73
C TYR A 94 9.93 10.64 7.59
N LEU A 95 10.49 10.17 6.46
CA LEU A 95 11.92 10.24 6.16
C LEU A 95 12.40 11.64 5.73
N GLY A 96 11.52 12.65 5.68
CA GLY A 96 11.83 14.00 5.20
C GLY A 96 11.85 14.13 3.68
N GLY A 97 11.31 13.12 2.98
CA GLY A 97 11.32 12.99 1.53
C GLY A 97 12.21 11.85 1.05
N LEU A 98 11.89 11.35 -0.14
CA LEU A 98 12.72 10.44 -0.92
C LEU A 98 12.87 11.01 -2.33
N PRO A 99 14.01 10.81 -3.01
CA PRO A 99 14.12 11.08 -4.44
C PRO A 99 13.04 10.33 -5.21
N ASP A 100 12.52 10.92 -6.28
CA ASP A 100 11.42 10.35 -7.07
C ASP A 100 11.77 8.94 -7.57
N GLU A 101 13.00 8.73 -8.03
CA GLU A 101 13.50 7.43 -8.54
C GLU A 101 13.63 6.35 -7.45
N LYS A 102 13.31 6.70 -6.20
CA LYS A 102 13.31 5.80 -5.04
C LYS A 102 11.95 5.67 -4.36
N MET A 103 10.91 6.28 -4.90
CA MET A 103 9.57 6.19 -4.33
C MET A 103 9.05 4.76 -4.26
N HIS A 104 9.45 3.86 -5.18
CA HIS A 104 9.11 2.43 -5.11
C HIS A 104 9.47 1.76 -3.78
N CYS A 105 10.49 2.25 -3.06
CA CYS A 105 10.90 1.69 -1.77
C CYS A 105 9.83 1.93 -0.68
N SER A 106 9.16 3.08 -0.74
CA SER A 106 8.05 3.40 0.14
C SER A 106 6.80 2.59 -0.21
N VAL A 107 6.58 2.33 -1.50
CA VAL A 107 5.49 1.48 -2.00
C VAL A 107 5.67 0.03 -1.53
N LEU A 108 6.89 -0.51 -1.61
CA LEU A 108 7.21 -1.85 -1.12
C LEU A 108 6.87 -2.01 0.38
N GLY A 109 7.23 -1.02 1.19
CA GLY A 109 6.87 -0.99 2.61
C GLY A 109 5.36 -1.07 2.84
N LYS A 110 4.60 -0.20 2.17
CA LYS A 110 3.14 -0.18 2.25
C LYS A 110 2.53 -1.53 1.83
N GLN A 111 2.97 -2.10 0.71
CA GLN A 111 2.50 -3.40 0.22
C GLN A 111 2.77 -4.52 1.23
N ALA A 112 3.92 -4.50 1.91
CA ALA A 112 4.23 -5.47 2.96
C ALA A 112 3.24 -5.38 4.12
N LEU A 113 2.86 -4.16 4.53
CA LEU A 113 1.88 -3.93 5.57
C LEU A 113 0.49 -4.42 5.16
N GLU A 114 0.01 -4.06 3.97
CA GLU A 114 -1.29 -4.50 3.45
C GLU A 114 -1.39 -6.02 3.46
N LYS A 115 -0.40 -6.73 2.89
CA LYS A 115 -0.39 -8.19 2.88
C LYS A 115 -0.27 -8.80 4.28
N ALA A 116 0.51 -8.20 5.18
CA ALA A 116 0.66 -8.72 6.54
C ALA A 116 -0.68 -8.63 7.30
N VAL A 117 -1.46 -7.57 7.05
CA VAL A 117 -2.80 -7.38 7.61
C VAL A 117 -3.82 -8.31 6.96
N GLU A 118 -3.76 -8.53 5.64
CA GLU A 118 -4.59 -9.50 4.94
C GLU A 118 -4.39 -10.91 5.52
N ASN A 119 -3.13 -11.33 5.69
CA ASN A 119 -2.77 -12.60 6.29
C ASN A 119 -3.28 -12.73 7.73
N TYR A 120 -3.19 -11.65 8.53
CA TYR A 120 -3.77 -11.60 9.88
C TYR A 120 -5.31 -11.77 9.86
N ARG A 121 -5.99 -11.16 8.90
CA ARG A 121 -7.46 -11.23 8.75
C ARG A 121 -7.95 -12.56 8.18
N GLY A 122 -7.04 -13.43 7.72
CA GLY A 122 -7.40 -14.64 6.97
C GLY A 122 -8.07 -14.33 5.64
N ALA A 123 -7.85 -13.13 5.08
CA ALA A 123 -8.30 -12.80 3.74
C ALA A 123 -7.44 -13.57 2.73
N PRO A 124 -8.00 -14.08 1.62
CA PRO A 124 -7.22 -14.75 0.60
C PRO A 124 -6.14 -13.79 0.06
N ALA A 125 -4.90 -14.29 -0.03
CA ALA A 125 -3.76 -13.56 -0.56
C ALA A 125 -3.97 -13.25 -2.04
N MET A 126 -4.22 -11.97 -2.35
CA MET A 126 -4.39 -11.39 -3.69
C MET A 126 -5.46 -12.01 -4.59
N GLU A 127 -6.28 -11.14 -5.16
CA GLU A 127 -7.37 -11.47 -6.07
C GLU A 127 -6.88 -12.20 -7.33
N ASP A 128 -7.42 -13.40 -7.58
CA ASP A 128 -7.25 -14.14 -8.82
C ASP A 128 -7.43 -13.23 -10.05
N GLY A 129 -6.47 -13.30 -11.00
CA GLY A 129 -6.58 -12.64 -12.31
C GLY A 129 -5.78 -11.35 -12.53
N ALA A 130 -4.76 -11.04 -11.73
CA ALA A 130 -3.81 -9.97 -12.05
C ALA A 130 -2.86 -10.42 -13.18
N LYS A 131 -2.72 -9.62 -14.24
CA LYS A 131 -1.85 -9.92 -15.38
C LYS A 131 -0.48 -9.32 -15.13
N ILE A 132 0.58 -10.13 -15.25
CA ILE A 132 1.96 -9.61 -15.21
C ILE A 132 2.17 -8.73 -16.44
N ILE A 133 2.56 -7.48 -16.20
CA ILE A 133 2.87 -6.49 -17.25
C ILE A 133 4.38 -6.33 -17.40
N CYS A 134 5.13 -6.30 -16.29
CA CYS A 134 6.58 -6.23 -16.31
C CYS A 134 7.18 -7.55 -15.81
N GLU A 135 7.65 -8.39 -16.72
CA GLU A 135 8.29 -9.67 -16.37
C GLU A 135 9.63 -9.47 -15.65
N CYS A 136 10.37 -8.40 -15.95
CA CYS A 136 11.66 -8.13 -15.30
C CYS A 136 11.56 -7.93 -13.79
N PHE A 137 10.50 -7.27 -13.34
CA PHE A 137 10.31 -6.90 -11.93
C PHE A 137 9.08 -7.57 -11.31
N GLY A 138 8.37 -8.42 -12.06
CA GLY A 138 7.19 -9.13 -11.61
C GLY A 138 5.98 -8.23 -11.31
N VAL A 139 5.88 -7.07 -11.97
CA VAL A 139 4.84 -6.06 -11.67
C VAL A 139 3.59 -6.35 -12.50
N THR A 140 2.45 -6.35 -11.84
CA THR A 140 1.13 -6.60 -12.45
C THR A 140 0.42 -5.33 -12.90
N ASP A 141 -0.60 -5.50 -13.74
CA ASP A 141 -1.49 -4.42 -14.17
C ASP A 141 -2.20 -3.74 -13.01
N ARG A 142 -2.67 -4.51 -12.02
CA ARG A 142 -3.34 -3.98 -10.83
C ARG A 142 -2.40 -3.20 -9.92
N GLU A 143 -1.15 -3.61 -9.81
CA GLU A 143 -0.14 -2.84 -9.06
C GLU A 143 0.15 -1.50 -9.73
N ILE A 144 0.28 -1.48 -11.06
CA ILE A 144 0.48 -0.24 -11.82
C ILE A 144 -0.74 0.68 -11.67
N GLU A 145 -1.95 0.14 -11.84
CA GLU A 145 -3.19 0.89 -11.69
C GLU A 145 -3.34 1.47 -10.28
N ARG A 146 -3.08 0.68 -9.23
CA ARG A 146 -3.10 1.15 -7.84
C ARG A 146 -2.12 2.30 -7.65
N ALA A 147 -0.87 2.14 -8.09
CA ALA A 147 0.15 3.18 -7.97
C ALA A 147 -0.27 4.48 -8.69
N ILE A 148 -0.83 4.38 -9.90
CA ILE A 148 -1.34 5.53 -10.67
C ILE A 148 -2.45 6.24 -9.90
N ARG A 149 -3.44 5.52 -9.38
CA ARG A 149 -4.59 6.13 -8.68
C ARG A 149 -4.19 6.79 -7.36
N GLU A 150 -3.36 6.11 -6.57
CA GLU A 150 -2.97 6.58 -5.24
C GLU A 150 -2.02 7.78 -5.29
N ASN A 151 -1.14 7.84 -6.31
CA ASN A 151 -0.11 8.88 -6.42
C ASN A 151 -0.37 9.84 -7.59
N ASN A 152 -1.51 9.72 -8.28
CA ASN A 152 -1.90 10.56 -9.42
C ASN A 152 -0.83 10.60 -10.53
N LEU A 153 -0.24 9.45 -10.84
CA LEU A 153 0.87 9.32 -11.79
C LEU A 153 0.37 9.53 -13.22
N ALA A 154 1.12 10.27 -14.04
CA ALA A 154 0.65 10.69 -15.35
C ALA A 154 1.57 10.28 -16.50
N THR A 155 2.81 9.91 -16.21
CA THR A 155 3.81 9.56 -17.21
C THR A 155 4.36 8.15 -16.99
N LEU A 156 5.02 7.60 -18.01
CA LEU A 156 5.71 6.32 -17.89
C LEU A 156 6.83 6.38 -16.84
N GLU A 157 7.56 7.49 -16.80
CA GLU A 157 8.63 7.72 -15.82
C GLU A 157 8.10 7.72 -14.39
N ASP A 158 6.97 8.39 -14.14
CA ASP A 158 6.29 8.37 -12.84
C ASP A 158 5.94 6.92 -12.42
N VAL A 159 5.37 6.14 -13.34
CA VAL A 159 5.03 4.73 -13.06
C VAL A 159 6.30 3.93 -12.76
N THR A 160 7.37 4.11 -13.52
CA THR A 160 8.65 3.45 -13.26
C THR A 160 9.20 3.82 -11.89
N ASN A 161 9.15 5.10 -11.50
CA ASN A 161 9.67 5.59 -10.23
C ASN A 161 8.92 5.00 -9.01
N TYR A 162 7.63 4.70 -9.16
CA TYR A 162 6.80 4.14 -8.07
C TYR A 162 6.67 2.61 -8.09
N THR A 163 6.84 1.96 -9.25
CA THR A 163 6.61 0.50 -9.39
C THR A 163 7.83 -0.28 -9.88
N LYS A 164 8.90 0.39 -10.31
CA LYS A 164 10.01 -0.13 -11.13
C LYS A 164 9.64 -0.61 -12.54
N ALA A 165 8.35 -0.80 -12.84
CA ALA A 165 7.94 -1.30 -14.15
C ALA A 165 8.42 -0.36 -15.26
N GLY A 166 9.08 -0.90 -16.29
CA GLY A 166 9.63 -0.12 -17.39
C GLY A 166 11.08 0.34 -17.20
N GLY A 167 11.67 0.23 -16.00
CA GLY A 167 13.08 0.64 -15.75
C GLY A 167 14.14 -0.39 -16.18
N GLY A 168 13.73 -1.53 -16.74
CA GLY A 168 14.59 -2.65 -17.13
C GLY A 168 14.82 -2.70 -18.64
N CYS A 169 14.24 -3.70 -19.31
CA CYS A 169 14.40 -3.89 -20.76
C CYS A 169 13.50 -2.97 -21.63
N GLY A 170 12.52 -2.30 -21.02
CA GLY A 170 11.56 -1.43 -21.72
C GLY A 170 10.42 -2.14 -22.45
N GLY A 171 10.40 -3.48 -22.53
CA GLY A 171 9.39 -4.22 -23.30
C GLY A 171 7.93 -4.06 -22.85
N CYS A 172 7.69 -3.55 -21.64
CA CYS A 172 6.36 -3.29 -21.11
C CYS A 172 5.87 -1.84 -21.26
N HIS A 173 6.65 -0.96 -21.92
CA HIS A 173 6.33 0.47 -22.02
C HIS A 173 4.97 0.75 -22.64
N ASP A 174 4.65 0.11 -23.76
CA ASP A 174 3.36 0.29 -24.44
C ASP A 174 2.19 -0.17 -23.57
N ALA A 175 2.35 -1.29 -22.85
CA ALA A 175 1.34 -1.80 -21.94
C ALA A 175 1.13 -0.85 -20.75
N ILE A 176 2.21 -0.28 -20.20
CA ILE A 176 2.13 0.74 -19.14
C ILE A 176 1.39 1.97 -19.65
N ALA A 177 1.71 2.47 -20.85
CA ALA A 177 1.04 3.62 -21.45
C ALA A 177 -0.47 3.40 -21.60
N GLN A 178 -0.88 2.22 -22.08
CA GLN A 178 -2.29 1.84 -22.18
C GLN A 178 -3.01 1.82 -20.82
N ILE A 179 -2.32 1.37 -19.76
CA ILE A 179 -2.90 1.38 -18.40
C ILE A 179 -3.07 2.82 -17.92
N ILE A 180 -2.08 3.69 -18.14
CA ILE A 180 -2.19 5.13 -17.79
C ILE A 180 -3.39 5.76 -18.49
N GLU A 181 -3.55 5.55 -19.80
CA GLU A 181 -4.68 6.08 -20.56
C GLU A 181 -6.02 5.56 -20.05
N ARG A 182 -6.12 4.25 -19.81
CA ARG A 182 -7.34 3.62 -19.29
C ARG A 182 -7.73 4.20 -17.93
N VAL A 183 -6.80 4.28 -16.99
CA VAL A 183 -7.06 4.77 -15.63
C VAL A 183 -7.42 6.25 -15.61
N LYS A 184 -6.86 7.06 -16.52
CA LYS A 184 -7.22 8.47 -16.67
C LYS A 184 -8.59 8.67 -17.34
N ALA A 185 -8.97 7.79 -18.27
CA ALA A 185 -10.26 7.85 -18.94
C ALA A 185 -11.42 7.42 -18.03
N GLU A 186 -11.15 6.56 -17.04
CA GLU A 186 -12.15 6.18 -16.06
C GLU A 186 -12.45 7.33 -15.09
N PRO A 187 -13.74 7.68 -14.86
CA PRO A 187 -14.09 8.67 -13.86
C PRO A 187 -13.57 8.19 -12.50
N LYS A 188 -12.94 9.09 -11.74
CA LYS A 188 -12.55 8.80 -10.35
C LYS A 188 -13.78 8.23 -9.65
N ALA A 189 -13.69 6.99 -9.17
CA ALA A 189 -14.75 6.41 -8.38
C ALA A 189 -15.02 7.39 -7.23
N ASP A 190 -16.21 7.99 -7.24
CA ASP A 190 -16.67 8.86 -6.17
C ASP A 190 -16.51 8.05 -4.89
N THR A 191 -15.57 8.44 -4.03
CA THR A 191 -15.50 7.89 -2.68
C THR A 191 -16.79 8.29 -2.03
N LYS A 192 -17.80 7.41 -2.07
CA LYS A 192 -19.11 7.68 -1.45
C LYS A 192 -18.81 8.16 -0.04
N PRO A 193 -19.21 9.40 0.33
CA PRO A 193 -18.91 9.92 1.64
C PRO A 193 -19.41 8.93 2.68
N ARG A 194 -18.55 8.55 3.63
CA ARG A 194 -18.95 7.65 4.72
C ARG A 194 -20.09 8.33 5.48
N LEU A 195 -21.30 7.84 5.28
CA LEU A 195 -22.48 8.34 5.96
C LEU A 195 -22.29 8.17 7.46
N THR A 196 -22.52 9.24 8.22
CA THR A 196 -22.63 9.17 9.68
C THR A 196 -23.78 8.23 10.07
N ASN A 197 -23.76 7.71 11.31
CA ASN A 197 -24.86 6.85 11.78
C ASN A 197 -26.22 7.54 11.68
N LEU A 198 -26.28 8.87 11.90
CA LEU A 198 -27.49 9.67 11.71
C LEU A 198 -27.95 9.72 10.25
N GLN A 199 -27.03 9.89 9.30
CA GLN A 199 -27.35 9.89 7.86
C GLN A 199 -27.83 8.52 7.39
N LYS A 200 -27.28 7.42 7.93
CA LYS A 200 -27.75 6.06 7.64
C LYS A 200 -29.17 5.81 8.14
N ILE A 201 -29.47 6.22 9.38
CA ILE A 201 -30.82 6.10 9.97
C ILE A 201 -31.83 6.87 9.12
N ARG A 202 -31.52 8.11 8.76
CA ARG A 202 -32.39 8.94 7.91
C ARG A 202 -32.68 8.31 6.55
N MET A 203 -31.66 7.71 5.92
CA MET A 203 -31.83 7.04 4.63
C MET A 203 -32.72 5.79 4.75
N ILE A 204 -32.60 5.04 5.85
CA ILE A 204 -33.46 3.90 6.14
C ILE A 204 -34.92 4.35 6.34
N GLU A 205 -35.15 5.41 7.12
CA GLU A 205 -36.49 5.97 7.34
C GLU A 205 -37.11 6.48 6.02
N GLU A 206 -36.34 7.18 5.19
CA GLU A 206 -36.81 7.67 3.88
C GLU A 206 -37.18 6.51 2.94
N THR A 207 -36.42 5.41 2.92
CA THR A 207 -36.77 4.22 2.13
C THR A 207 -38.00 3.51 2.67
N ILE A 208 -38.12 3.35 3.99
CA ILE A 208 -39.31 2.77 4.62
C ILE A 208 -40.55 3.58 4.24
N ASP A 209 -40.48 4.91 4.29
CA ASP A 209 -41.61 5.78 3.97
C ASP A 209 -41.95 5.82 2.49
N ARG A 210 -40.95 5.75 1.62
CA ARG A 210 -41.15 5.83 0.16
C ARG A 210 -41.57 4.51 -0.47
N GLU A 211 -41.01 3.38 0.00
CA GLU A 211 -41.13 2.10 -0.70
C GLU A 211 -41.96 1.09 0.09
N ILE A 212 -41.80 1.04 1.42
CA ILE A 212 -42.39 -0.01 2.24
C ILE A 212 -43.79 0.40 2.75
N ARG A 213 -43.94 1.60 3.30
CA ARG A 213 -45.22 2.11 3.84
C ARG A 213 -46.34 2.22 2.80
N PRO A 214 -46.10 2.65 1.55
CA PRO A 214 -47.15 2.69 0.54
C PRO A 214 -47.56 1.28 0.09
N SER A 215 -46.59 0.35 -0.02
CA SER A 215 -46.85 -1.05 -0.37
C SER A 215 -47.67 -1.78 0.72
N LEU A 216 -47.41 -1.48 2.00
CA LEU A 216 -48.16 -2.03 3.14
C LEU A 216 -49.56 -1.43 3.34
N ARG A 217 -49.90 -0.36 2.61
CA ARG A 217 -51.25 0.26 2.64
C ARG A 217 -52.17 -0.27 1.52
N GLN A 218 -51.63 -1.10 0.62
CA GLN A 218 -52.38 -1.71 -0.48
C GLN A 218 -52.80 -3.17 -0.21
N ASP A 219 -52.36 -3.75 0.92
CA ASP A 219 -52.89 -4.97 1.54
C ASP A 219 -53.81 -4.61 2.72
#